data_AF-A0A6J5DPQ1-F1
#
_entry.id   AF-A0A6J5DPQ1-F1
#
_cell.length_a   1.000
_cell.length_b   1.000
_cell.length_c   1.000
_cell.angle_alpha   90.00
_cell.angle_beta   90.00
_cell.angle_gamma   90.00
#
_symmetry.space_group_name_H-M   'P 1'
#
loop_
_entity.id
_entity.type
_entity.pdbx_description
1 polymer ?
#
loop_
_entity_poly.entity_id
_entity_poly.type
_entity_poly.pdbx_seq_one_letter_code
_entity_poly.pdbx_strand_id
1 'polypeptide(L)'
;MALLPEHSSAQLVMLAGNLCSTAELALYLEQFDYREDPNEAGHWMLVSRDPGHADCSLRIENEGETITVYGEAVDHFARVNYLVQKAGWAECSLLSRDDDVEARLAGRLVSVGIMSATTTSIPASTLSVSAMPMPAAALAPTEAVAGNTPASVRDPHGFVETTVSPAASPAKLEQSNEKRDPLTMRNNALEQKVTGLESENARLTNQLNAALAARPVKAVIAPEAADPAPGHIDALALLSAIEDHVSQTLDLSAIHGTQLVKDLRKLGYVFKVRLVPAAMAQ
;
A
#
# COMPACT_ATOMS: atom_id res chain seq x y z
N MET A 1 1.03 -19.31 -12.09
CA MET A 1 1.09 -18.36 -13.22
C MET A 1 -0.32 -17.88 -13.48
N ALA A 2 -0.65 -16.66 -13.04
CA ALA A 2 -1.93 -16.04 -13.37
C ALA A 2 -1.84 -15.50 -14.80
N LEU A 3 -2.73 -15.97 -15.68
CA LEU A 3 -2.79 -15.51 -17.07
C LEU A 3 -3.59 -14.21 -17.09
N LEU A 4 -2.97 -13.12 -17.55
CA LEU A 4 -3.63 -11.83 -17.74
C LEU A 4 -4.83 -11.99 -18.69
N PRO A 5 -5.99 -11.35 -18.41
CA PRO A 5 -7.15 -11.35 -19.31
C PRO A 5 -6.78 -10.93 -20.74
N GLU A 6 -7.55 -11.36 -21.74
CA GLU A 6 -7.32 -10.94 -23.13
C GLU A 6 -7.45 -9.42 -23.26
N HIS A 7 -6.50 -8.80 -23.97
CA HIS A 7 -6.42 -7.35 -24.23
C HIS A 7 -6.20 -6.43 -23.00
N SER A 8 -5.97 -6.98 -21.81
CA SER A 8 -5.59 -6.15 -20.65
C SER A 8 -4.18 -5.59 -20.80
N SER A 9 -4.00 -4.30 -20.54
CA SER A 9 -2.69 -3.66 -20.47
C SER A 9 -1.94 -4.08 -19.20
N ALA A 10 -2.65 -4.13 -18.07
CA ALA A 10 -2.09 -4.57 -16.80
C ALA A 10 -3.18 -5.11 -15.86
N GLN A 11 -2.77 -5.84 -14.83
CA GLN A 11 -3.61 -6.24 -13.72
C GLN A 11 -2.92 -5.87 -12.40
N LEU A 12 -3.69 -5.23 -11.54
CA LEU A 12 -3.30 -4.81 -10.20
C LEU A 12 -4.03 -5.71 -9.22
N VAL A 13 -3.28 -6.33 -8.31
CA VAL A 13 -3.82 -7.18 -7.24
C VAL A 13 -3.40 -6.59 -5.91
N MET A 14 -4.36 -6.28 -5.06
CA MET A 14 -4.11 -5.76 -3.73
C MET A 14 -3.40 -6.81 -2.87
N LEU A 15 -2.35 -6.40 -2.16
CA LEU A 15 -1.61 -7.23 -1.22
C LEU A 15 -1.85 -6.79 0.23
N ALA A 16 -1.97 -5.48 0.45
CA ALA A 16 -2.23 -4.91 1.78
C ALA A 16 -3.02 -3.60 1.67
N GLY A 17 -3.80 -3.30 2.71
CA GLY A 17 -4.58 -2.06 2.87
C GLY A 17 -5.97 -2.33 3.44
N ASN A 18 -6.78 -1.29 3.56
CA ASN A 18 -8.15 -1.39 4.08
C ASN A 18 -9.13 -0.99 2.99
N LEU A 19 -9.78 -1.98 2.37
CA LEU A 19 -10.75 -1.72 1.32
C LEU A 19 -11.92 -0.89 1.83
N CYS A 20 -12.29 0.11 1.05
CA CYS A 20 -13.58 0.76 1.19
C CYS A 20 -14.71 -0.19 0.77
N SER A 21 -15.94 0.13 1.13
CA SER A 21 -17.09 -0.64 0.64
C SER A 21 -17.22 -0.56 -0.88
N THR A 22 -17.86 -1.54 -1.50
CA THR A 22 -18.12 -1.56 -2.94
C THR A 22 -18.92 -0.34 -3.41
N ALA A 23 -19.84 0.14 -2.57
CA ALA A 23 -20.60 1.37 -2.83
C ALA A 23 -19.71 2.62 -2.85
N GLU A 24 -18.75 2.72 -1.92
CA GLU A 24 -17.77 3.82 -1.92
C GLU A 24 -16.83 3.74 -3.11
N LEU A 25 -16.40 2.53 -3.49
CA LEU A 25 -15.56 2.32 -4.66
C LEU A 25 -16.27 2.77 -5.95
N ALA A 26 -17.56 2.47 -6.10
CA ALA A 26 -18.40 2.96 -7.19
C ALA A 26 -18.45 4.50 -7.24
N LEU A 27 -18.60 5.15 -6.08
CA LEU A 27 -18.57 6.63 -6.00
C LEU A 27 -17.22 7.21 -6.45
N TYR A 28 -16.11 6.56 -6.10
CA TYR A 28 -14.79 7.02 -6.54
C TYR A 28 -14.61 6.84 -8.05
N LEU A 29 -15.09 5.74 -8.62
CA LEU A 29 -15.06 5.52 -10.07
C LEU A 29 -15.83 6.59 -10.81
N GLU A 30 -17.05 6.89 -10.38
CA GLU A 30 -17.86 7.97 -10.96
C GLU A 30 -17.17 9.34 -10.81
N GLN A 31 -16.52 9.59 -9.65
CA GLN A 31 -15.75 10.81 -9.41
C GLN A 31 -14.57 10.98 -10.38
N PHE A 32 -13.98 9.88 -10.87
CA PHE A 32 -12.89 9.88 -11.84
C PHE A 32 -13.36 9.71 -13.30
N ASP A 33 -14.63 10.00 -13.56
CA ASP A 33 -15.32 9.92 -14.86
C ASP A 33 -15.47 8.50 -15.42
N TYR A 34 -15.44 7.46 -14.59
CA TYR A 34 -15.80 6.12 -15.04
C TYR A 34 -17.31 5.89 -14.96
N ARG A 35 -17.82 5.10 -15.89
CA ARG A 35 -19.22 4.66 -15.90
C ARG A 35 -19.28 3.15 -16.05
N GLU A 36 -20.08 2.51 -15.20
CA GLU A 36 -20.31 1.06 -15.30
C GLU A 36 -21.02 0.72 -16.62
N ASP A 37 -20.54 -0.34 -17.28
CA ASP A 37 -21.21 -0.91 -18.43
C ASP A 37 -22.51 -1.60 -17.97
N PRO A 38 -23.69 -1.21 -18.48
CA PRO A 38 -24.94 -1.88 -18.13
C PRO A 38 -24.99 -3.36 -18.54
N ASN A 39 -24.11 -3.81 -19.43
CA ASN A 39 -24.07 -5.18 -19.94
C ASN A 39 -23.06 -6.07 -19.20
N GLU A 40 -22.04 -5.46 -18.56
CA GLU A 40 -20.95 -6.17 -17.89
C GLU A 40 -20.70 -5.59 -16.50
N ALA A 41 -21.27 -6.23 -15.48
CA ALA A 41 -21.09 -5.82 -14.10
C ALA A 41 -19.61 -5.79 -13.69
N GLY A 42 -19.19 -4.72 -13.03
CA GLY A 42 -17.79 -4.52 -12.66
C GLY A 42 -16.88 -4.09 -13.82
N HIS A 43 -17.38 -3.92 -15.04
CA HIS A 43 -16.67 -3.25 -16.13
C HIS A 43 -17.01 -1.75 -16.14
N TRP A 44 -15.98 -0.91 -16.10
CA TRP A 44 -16.09 0.53 -15.94
C TRP A 44 -15.35 1.24 -17.08
N MET A 45 -16.09 1.94 -17.94
CA MET A 45 -15.53 2.65 -19.09
C MET A 45 -15.21 4.10 -18.73
N LEU A 46 -14.04 4.58 -19.15
CA LEU A 46 -13.65 5.97 -18.95
C LEU A 46 -14.42 6.89 -19.89
N VAL A 47 -15.23 7.80 -19.34
CA VAL A 47 -15.97 8.79 -20.11
C VAL A 47 -15.08 10.01 -20.34
N SER A 48 -14.42 10.05 -21.50
CA SER A 48 -13.60 11.19 -21.90
C SER A 48 -13.95 11.69 -23.31
N ARG A 49 -13.65 12.96 -23.58
CA ARG A 49 -13.75 13.57 -24.92
C ARG A 49 -12.47 13.42 -25.73
N ASP A 50 -11.40 12.93 -25.10
CA ASP A 50 -10.11 12.72 -25.75
C ASP A 50 -10.14 11.41 -26.55
N PRO A 51 -9.82 11.41 -27.86
CA PRO A 51 -9.73 10.19 -28.65
C PRO A 51 -8.68 9.19 -28.12
N GLY A 52 -7.67 9.64 -27.38
CA GLY A 52 -6.68 8.77 -26.74
C GLY A 52 -7.22 7.91 -25.59
N HIS A 53 -8.46 8.16 -25.15
CA HIS A 53 -9.11 7.43 -24.07
C HIS A 53 -10.19 6.44 -24.54
N ALA A 54 -10.38 6.26 -25.85
CA ALA A 54 -11.47 5.45 -26.40
C ALA A 54 -11.46 4.00 -25.89
N ASP A 55 -10.28 3.42 -25.65
CA ASP A 55 -10.11 2.04 -25.17
C ASP A 55 -9.79 1.96 -23.67
N CYS A 56 -9.90 3.07 -22.93
CA CYS A 56 -9.58 3.11 -21.50
C CYS A 56 -10.76 2.61 -20.68
N SER A 57 -10.58 1.46 -20.03
CA SER A 57 -11.56 0.90 -19.10
C SER A 57 -10.88 0.15 -17.97
N LEU A 58 -11.65 -0.08 -16.91
CA LEU A 58 -11.25 -0.84 -15.74
C LEU A 58 -12.22 -1.99 -15.55
N ARG A 59 -11.70 -3.14 -15.14
CA ARG A 59 -12.53 -4.24 -14.67
C ARG A 59 -12.18 -4.51 -13.22
N ILE A 60 -13.19 -4.47 -12.38
CA ILE A 60 -13.07 -4.60 -10.93
C ILE A 60 -13.64 -5.94 -10.53
N GLU A 61 -12.80 -6.73 -9.90
CA GLU A 61 -13.14 -8.07 -9.43
C GLU A 61 -12.83 -8.16 -7.93
N ASN A 62 -13.38 -9.20 -7.28
CA ASN A 62 -13.16 -9.48 -5.86
C ASN A 62 -13.41 -8.25 -4.97
N GLU A 63 -14.55 -7.59 -5.16
CA GLU A 63 -14.98 -6.43 -4.37
C GLU A 63 -14.01 -5.22 -4.38
N GLY A 64 -13.07 -5.18 -5.34
CA GLY A 64 -12.07 -4.13 -5.43
C GLY A 64 -10.66 -4.56 -5.01
N GLU A 65 -10.42 -5.85 -4.74
CA GLU A 65 -9.06 -6.38 -4.53
C GLU A 65 -8.28 -6.53 -5.84
N THR A 66 -8.98 -6.73 -6.96
CA THR A 66 -8.35 -6.89 -8.27
C THR A 66 -8.88 -5.83 -9.23
N ILE A 67 -7.97 -5.07 -9.83
CA ILE A 67 -8.29 -4.10 -10.87
C ILE A 67 -7.50 -4.46 -12.13
N THR A 68 -8.20 -4.86 -13.18
CA THR A 68 -7.62 -5.04 -14.51
C THR A 68 -7.77 -3.75 -15.30
N VAL A 69 -6.66 -3.26 -15.84
CA VAL A 69 -6.56 -1.99 -16.57
C VAL A 69 -6.49 -2.26 -18.07
N TYR A 70 -7.36 -1.63 -18.83
CA TYR A 70 -7.38 -1.63 -20.30
C TYR A 70 -7.04 -0.23 -20.82
N GLY A 71 -6.21 -0.16 -21.85
CA GLY A 71 -5.76 1.10 -22.45
C GLY A 71 -4.57 1.74 -21.72
N GLU A 72 -3.70 2.36 -22.51
CA GLU A 72 -2.35 2.79 -22.07
C GLU A 72 -2.18 4.31 -22.00
N ALA A 73 -3.27 5.07 -21.93
CA ALA A 73 -3.19 6.51 -21.85
C ALA A 73 -2.53 6.95 -20.54
N VAL A 74 -1.64 7.96 -20.60
CA VAL A 74 -0.85 8.40 -19.44
C VAL A 74 -1.75 8.93 -18.31
N ASP A 75 -2.78 9.70 -18.67
CA ASP A 75 -3.73 10.25 -17.71
C ASP A 75 -4.63 9.17 -17.10
N HIS A 76 -4.87 8.07 -17.82
CA HIS A 76 -5.59 6.91 -17.31
C HIS A 76 -4.85 6.30 -16.12
N PHE A 77 -3.53 6.08 -16.23
CA PHE A 77 -2.72 5.55 -15.14
C PHE A 77 -2.68 6.48 -13.91
N ALA A 78 -2.70 7.80 -14.12
CA ALA A 78 -2.80 8.75 -13.01
C ALA A 78 -4.12 8.60 -12.26
N ARG A 79 -5.25 8.46 -12.97
CA ARG A 79 -6.57 8.19 -12.36
C ARG A 79 -6.58 6.88 -11.60
N VAL A 80 -5.97 5.83 -12.17
CA VAL A 80 -5.83 4.53 -11.49
C VAL A 80 -5.08 4.68 -10.16
N ASN A 81 -3.96 5.42 -10.11
CA ASN A 81 -3.25 5.70 -8.86
C ASN A 81 -4.15 6.37 -7.80
N TYR A 82 -4.92 7.38 -8.18
CA TYR A 82 -5.82 8.05 -7.24
C TYR A 82 -6.97 7.15 -6.80
N LEU A 83 -7.49 6.32 -7.71
CA LEU A 83 -8.54 5.36 -7.41
C LEU A 83 -8.07 4.34 -6.36
N VAL A 84 -6.94 3.67 -6.58
CA VAL A 84 -6.44 2.64 -5.63
C VAL A 84 -6.11 3.25 -4.27
N GLN A 85 -5.57 4.49 -4.26
CA GLN A 85 -5.31 5.20 -3.01
C GLN A 85 -6.61 5.51 -2.26
N LYS A 86 -7.66 5.95 -2.95
CA LYS A 86 -8.97 6.24 -2.36
C LYS A 86 -9.71 4.98 -1.93
N ALA A 87 -9.51 3.89 -2.66
CA ALA A 87 -10.00 2.56 -2.32
C ALA A 87 -9.31 1.97 -1.08
N GLY A 88 -8.24 2.61 -0.59
CA GLY A 88 -7.54 2.23 0.64
C GLY A 88 -6.43 1.20 0.45
N TRP A 89 -5.94 1.02 -0.78
CA TRP A 89 -4.80 0.16 -1.08
C TRP A 89 -3.52 0.77 -0.49
N ALA A 90 -2.70 -0.07 0.15
CA ALA A 90 -1.39 0.28 0.67
C ALA A 90 -0.25 -0.40 -0.10
N GLU A 91 -0.44 -1.66 -0.47
CA GLU A 91 0.49 -2.44 -1.29
C GLU A 91 -0.26 -3.22 -2.37
N CYS A 92 0.33 -3.33 -3.56
CA CYS A 92 -0.21 -4.11 -4.66
C CYS A 92 0.88 -4.86 -5.44
N SER A 93 0.48 -5.98 -6.04
CA SER A 93 1.23 -6.65 -7.08
C SER A 93 0.77 -6.15 -8.43
N LEU A 94 1.72 -5.78 -9.29
CA LEU A 94 1.48 -5.37 -10.66
C LEU A 94 1.89 -6.51 -11.60
N LEU A 95 0.98 -6.89 -12.48
CA LEU A 95 1.18 -7.89 -13.53
C LEU A 95 0.92 -7.21 -14.88
N SER A 96 1.91 -7.17 -15.76
CA SER A 96 1.78 -6.64 -17.11
C SER A 96 2.26 -7.67 -18.13
N ARG A 97 1.78 -7.57 -19.38
CA ARG A 97 2.33 -8.34 -20.51
C ARG A 97 3.55 -7.64 -21.14
N ASP A 98 3.63 -6.32 -20.95
CA ASP A 98 4.64 -5.45 -21.54
C ASP A 98 5.39 -4.72 -20.42
N ASP A 99 6.72 -4.87 -20.40
CA ASP A 99 7.62 -4.27 -19.43
C ASP A 99 7.58 -2.73 -19.50
N ASP A 100 7.37 -2.15 -20.70
CA ASP A 100 7.27 -0.70 -20.88
C ASP A 100 5.95 -0.17 -20.29
N VAL A 101 4.86 -0.95 -20.37
CA VAL A 101 3.59 -0.63 -19.70
C VAL A 101 3.74 -0.79 -18.20
N GLU A 102 4.43 -1.85 -17.74
CA GLU A 102 4.70 -2.07 -16.32
C GLU A 102 5.47 -0.90 -15.72
N ALA A 103 6.57 -0.49 -16.35
CA ALA A 103 7.40 0.62 -15.90
C ALA A 103 6.64 1.96 -15.91
N ARG A 104 5.82 2.21 -16.94
CA ARG A 104 4.99 3.43 -17.01
C ARG A 104 3.93 3.46 -15.91
N LEU A 105 3.24 2.35 -15.67
CA LEU A 105 2.22 2.26 -14.64
C LEU A 105 2.85 2.31 -13.23
N ALA A 106 3.93 1.56 -13.01
CA ALA A 106 4.67 1.57 -11.75
C ALA A 106 5.25 2.95 -11.43
N GLY A 107 5.77 3.67 -12.44
CA GLY A 107 6.26 5.05 -12.27
C GLY A 107 5.16 6.06 -11.92
N ARG A 108 3.88 5.71 -12.10
CA ARG A 108 2.72 6.56 -11.77
C ARG A 108 2.01 6.15 -10.49
N LEU A 109 2.13 4.90 -10.08
CA LEU A 109 1.64 4.37 -8.80
C LEU A 109 2.55 4.80 -7.64
N VAL A 110 2.62 6.11 -7.39
CA VAL A 110 3.49 6.70 -6.35
C VAL A 110 2.85 6.59 -4.96
N SER A 111 1.55 6.34 -4.89
CA SER A 111 0.79 6.35 -3.62
C SER A 111 0.64 4.98 -2.97
N VAL A 112 1.04 3.89 -3.65
CA VAL A 112 0.86 2.50 -3.24
C VAL A 112 2.19 1.75 -3.44
N GLY A 113 2.60 0.92 -2.48
CA GLY A 113 3.81 0.10 -2.61
C GLY A 113 3.62 -1.00 -3.65
N ILE A 114 4.59 -1.18 -4.56
CA ILE A 114 4.51 -2.19 -5.61
C ILE A 114 5.47 -3.33 -5.30
N MET A 115 4.93 -4.54 -5.11
CA MET A 115 5.72 -5.76 -5.06
C MET A 115 5.59 -6.47 -6.42
N SER A 116 6.39 -6.06 -7.40
CA SER A 116 6.39 -6.68 -8.74
C SER A 116 6.79 -8.15 -8.64
N ALA A 117 6.02 -9.02 -9.31
CA ALA A 117 6.34 -10.44 -9.49
C ALA A 117 7.30 -10.70 -10.66
N THR A 118 7.60 -9.67 -11.47
CA THR A 118 8.54 -9.69 -12.59
C THR A 118 9.83 -8.96 -12.21
N THR A 119 10.73 -9.68 -11.55
CA THR A 119 12.08 -9.21 -11.26
C THR A 119 12.91 -9.12 -12.55
N THR A 120 12.86 -8.03 -13.31
CA THR A 120 14.02 -7.46 -14.01
C THR A 120 13.65 -6.11 -14.65
N SER A 121 14.47 -5.09 -14.41
CA SER A 121 14.44 -3.77 -15.07
C SER A 121 13.49 -2.68 -14.51
N ILE A 122 13.55 -2.43 -13.20
CA ILE A 122 13.43 -1.03 -12.74
C ILE A 122 14.80 -0.38 -12.99
N PRO A 123 14.95 0.63 -13.87
CA PRO A 123 16.18 1.39 -13.91
C PRO A 123 16.32 2.16 -12.59
N ALA A 124 17.14 1.59 -11.69
CA ALA A 124 17.64 2.28 -10.52
C ALA A 124 18.52 3.46 -10.98
N SER A 125 17.96 4.66 -11.11
CA SER A 125 18.73 5.90 -11.17
C SER A 125 17.86 7.13 -10.95
N THR A 126 17.91 7.65 -9.72
CA THR A 126 18.05 9.08 -9.32
C THR A 126 17.83 9.30 -7.81
N LEU A 127 18.01 8.29 -6.97
CA LEU A 127 18.22 8.49 -5.53
C LEU A 127 19.61 8.00 -5.13
N SER A 128 20.63 8.80 -5.48
CA SER A 128 21.92 8.74 -4.79
C SER A 128 21.75 9.36 -3.39
N VAL A 129 21.21 8.60 -2.44
CA VAL A 129 21.42 8.87 -1.01
C VAL A 129 22.86 8.51 -0.72
N SER A 130 23.74 9.50 -0.77
CA SER A 130 25.11 9.38 -0.29
C SER A 130 25.07 9.41 1.24
N ALA A 131 24.81 8.26 1.85
CA ALA A 131 25.12 7.99 3.25
C ALA A 131 26.28 6.99 3.25
N MET A 132 27.51 7.50 3.09
CA MET A 132 28.70 6.71 3.33
C MET A 132 28.95 6.63 4.85
N PRO A 133 29.11 5.42 5.43
CA PRO A 133 29.68 5.28 6.76
C PRO A 133 31.20 5.47 6.69
N MET A 134 31.75 6.41 7.46
CA MET A 134 33.20 6.46 7.72
C MET A 134 33.64 5.24 8.53
N PRO A 135 34.83 4.69 8.23
CA PRO A 135 35.73 4.24 9.29
C PRO A 135 37.00 5.11 9.31
N ALA A 136 37.45 5.37 10.53
CA ALA A 136 38.60 6.19 10.88
C ALA A 136 39.94 5.58 10.41
N ALA A 137 40.85 6.42 9.90
CA ALA A 137 42.26 6.44 10.31
C ALA A 137 43.07 7.55 9.58
N ALA A 138 43.69 8.39 10.42
CA ALA A 138 45.08 8.84 10.32
C ALA A 138 45.52 9.93 9.29
N LEU A 139 45.98 11.03 9.91
CA LEU A 139 47.16 11.87 9.60
C LEU A 139 46.98 13.07 8.64
N ALA A 140 47.07 14.25 9.27
CA ALA A 140 47.37 15.57 8.70
C ALA A 140 48.86 15.68 8.27
N PRO A 141 49.41 16.89 8.04
CA PRO A 141 49.15 17.89 6.99
C PRO A 141 50.47 18.28 6.25
N THR A 142 50.43 18.94 5.08
CA THR A 142 51.52 19.89 4.74
C THR A 142 51.11 20.91 3.67
N GLU A 143 51.40 22.16 3.96
CA GLU A 143 51.28 23.33 3.08
C GLU A 143 52.39 23.36 2.00
N ALA A 144 52.10 24.12 0.93
CA ALA A 144 52.88 25.29 0.51
C ALA A 144 53.47 25.31 -0.92
N VAL A 145 53.36 26.54 -1.46
CA VAL A 145 54.26 27.26 -2.37
C VAL A 145 53.83 27.45 -3.83
N ALA A 146 53.77 28.73 -4.16
CA ALA A 146 53.45 29.39 -5.42
C ALA A 146 54.58 29.32 -6.47
N GLY A 147 54.25 29.65 -7.73
CA GLY A 147 55.19 30.34 -8.62
C GLY A 147 55.09 30.03 -10.12
N ASN A 148 54.80 31.10 -10.88
CA ASN A 148 55.35 31.45 -12.21
C ASN A 148 54.61 31.04 -13.51
N THR A 149 53.92 32.03 -14.09
CA THR A 149 53.88 32.39 -15.54
C THR A 149 55.24 32.97 -16.02
N PRO A 150 55.53 33.30 -17.32
CA PRO A 150 54.64 33.42 -18.52
C PRO A 150 55.20 32.91 -19.88
N ALA A 151 54.38 32.97 -20.95
CA ALA A 151 54.64 33.64 -22.25
C ALA A 151 54.34 32.86 -23.57
N SER A 152 53.39 33.43 -24.34
CA SER A 152 53.39 33.75 -25.79
C SER A 152 53.50 32.66 -26.88
N VAL A 153 52.54 32.62 -27.83
CA VAL A 153 52.70 32.88 -29.29
C VAL A 153 51.39 32.55 -30.08
N ARG A 154 51.17 33.34 -31.15
CA ARG A 154 50.05 33.54 -32.11
C ARG A 154 49.34 32.32 -32.78
N ASP A 155 48.00 32.47 -32.97
CA ASP A 155 47.06 32.23 -34.13
C ASP A 155 47.33 31.16 -35.23
N PRO A 156 46.34 30.73 -36.07
CA PRO A 156 44.86 30.66 -35.94
C PRO A 156 44.23 29.34 -36.52
N HIS A 157 42.90 29.20 -36.38
CA HIS A 157 41.97 28.21 -37.00
C HIS A 157 41.73 26.87 -36.29
N GLY A 158 40.52 26.71 -35.72
CA GLY A 158 39.98 25.43 -35.30
C GLY A 158 38.65 25.58 -34.55
N PHE A 159 37.57 25.18 -35.18
CA PHE A 159 36.18 25.30 -34.77
C PHE A 159 35.85 24.33 -33.60
N VAL A 160 35.54 24.83 -32.39
CA VAL A 160 34.71 24.14 -31.38
C VAL A 160 33.99 25.18 -30.52
N GLU A 161 32.68 25.31 -30.71
CA GLU A 161 31.79 26.09 -29.85
C GLU A 161 31.48 25.26 -28.59
N THR A 162 32.34 25.39 -27.58
CA THR A 162 32.08 24.86 -26.23
C THR A 162 31.10 25.79 -25.54
N THR A 163 29.81 25.45 -25.58
CA THR A 163 28.82 26.09 -24.70
C THR A 163 29.14 25.77 -23.25
N VAL A 164 29.59 26.80 -22.54
CA VAL A 164 29.83 26.85 -21.10
C VAL A 164 28.49 26.69 -20.36
N SER A 165 28.42 25.72 -19.46
CA SER A 165 27.34 25.54 -18.48
C SER A 165 27.05 26.84 -17.72
N PRO A 166 25.78 27.27 -17.56
CA PRO A 166 25.48 28.42 -16.73
C PRO A 166 25.68 28.06 -15.25
N ALA A 167 26.53 28.83 -14.58
CA ALA A 167 26.72 28.80 -13.14
C ALA A 167 25.37 28.94 -12.42
N ALA A 168 25.07 27.99 -11.52
CA ALA A 168 23.89 28.03 -10.68
C ALA A 168 23.91 29.29 -9.80
N SER A 169 22.87 30.11 -9.91
CA SER A 169 22.74 31.35 -9.14
C SER A 169 22.59 31.07 -7.63
N PRO A 170 23.26 31.86 -6.75
CA PRO A 170 23.26 31.64 -5.30
C PRO A 170 21.86 31.71 -4.65
N ALA A 171 20.90 32.39 -5.29
CA ALA A 171 19.52 32.49 -4.81
C ALA A 171 18.76 31.14 -4.78
N LYS A 172 19.13 30.16 -5.61
CA LYS A 172 18.52 28.80 -5.58
C LYS A 172 19.01 27.97 -4.40
N LEU A 173 20.22 28.25 -3.90
CA LEU A 173 20.81 27.52 -2.77
C LEU A 173 20.18 27.97 -1.43
N GLU A 174 19.96 29.28 -1.27
CA GLU A 174 19.30 29.84 -0.08
C GLU A 174 17.86 29.34 0.06
N GLN A 175 17.08 29.33 -1.02
CA GLN A 175 15.72 28.80 -1.00
C GLN A 175 15.65 27.28 -0.73
N SER A 176 16.69 26.53 -1.11
CA SER A 176 16.81 25.10 -0.78
C SER A 176 17.16 24.89 0.69
N ASN A 177 17.99 25.76 1.27
CA ASN A 177 18.35 25.69 2.69
C ASN A 177 17.17 26.10 3.58
N GLU A 178 16.42 27.13 3.20
CA GLU A 178 15.19 27.57 3.90
C GLU A 178 14.10 26.50 3.93
N LYS A 179 14.02 25.64 2.90
CA LYS A 179 13.08 24.50 2.87
C LYS A 179 13.62 23.25 3.57
N ARG A 180 14.93 23.12 3.69
CA ARG A 180 15.59 21.97 4.32
C ARG A 180 15.39 21.98 5.83
N ASP A 181 15.53 23.12 6.48
CA ASP A 181 15.38 23.25 7.93
C ASP A 181 13.98 22.86 8.47
N PRO A 182 12.84 23.29 7.87
CA PRO A 182 11.53 22.85 8.32
C PRO A 182 11.26 21.37 8.04
N LEU A 183 11.86 20.80 6.99
CA LEU A 183 11.77 19.35 6.72
C LEU A 183 12.57 18.53 7.72
N THR A 184 13.76 19.00 8.12
CA THR A 184 14.56 18.37 9.18
C THR A 184 13.83 18.42 10.52
N MET A 185 13.23 19.55 10.89
CA MET A 185 12.42 19.64 12.11
C MET A 185 11.20 18.71 12.07
N ARG A 186 10.52 18.61 10.92
CA ARG A 186 9.38 17.71 10.74
C ARG A 186 9.79 16.24 10.82
N ASN A 187 10.93 15.85 10.24
CA ASN A 187 11.44 14.48 10.36
C ASN A 187 11.79 14.15 11.81
N ASN A 188 12.49 15.02 12.52
CA ASN A 188 12.81 14.81 13.94
C ASN A 188 11.54 14.66 14.80
N ALA A 189 10.49 15.45 14.51
CA ALA A 189 9.20 15.34 15.21
C ALA A 189 8.47 14.02 14.88
N LEU A 190 8.57 13.55 13.63
CA LEU A 190 8.00 12.26 13.22
C LEU A 190 8.75 11.09 13.86
N GLU A 191 10.08 11.12 13.91
CA GLU A 191 10.90 10.11 14.59
C GLU A 191 10.57 10.02 16.09
N GLN A 192 10.39 11.17 16.76
CA GLN A 192 9.94 11.20 18.16
C GLN A 192 8.53 10.61 18.33
N LYS A 193 7.64 10.82 17.37
CA LYS A 193 6.29 10.25 17.42
C LYS A 193 6.29 8.75 17.17
N VAL A 194 7.13 8.26 16.26
CA VAL A 194 7.30 6.82 15.98
C VAL A 194 7.85 6.11 17.21
N THR A 195 8.93 6.62 17.79
CA THR A 195 9.50 6.04 19.03
C THR A 195 8.52 6.06 20.19
N GLY A 196 7.70 7.11 20.31
CA GLY A 196 6.59 7.17 21.27
C GLY A 196 5.56 6.07 21.05
N LEU A 197 5.09 5.89 19.81
CA LEU A 197 4.09 4.86 19.46
C LEU A 197 4.65 3.44 19.64
N GLU A 198 5.91 3.21 19.28
CA GLU A 198 6.58 1.92 19.51
C GLU A 198 6.65 1.57 21.00
N SER A 199 6.98 2.56 21.84
CA SER A 199 7.02 2.37 23.30
C SER A 199 5.65 2.06 23.89
N GLU A 200 4.59 2.69 23.37
CA GLU A 200 3.22 2.44 23.79
C GLU A 200 2.72 1.07 23.34
N ASN A 201 3.07 0.67 22.12
CA ASN A 201 2.73 -0.63 21.58
C ASN A 201 3.42 -1.77 22.36
N ALA A 202 4.70 -1.58 22.71
CA ALA A 202 5.43 -2.50 23.59
C ALA A 202 4.77 -2.59 24.99
N ARG A 203 4.33 -1.45 25.54
CA ARG A 203 3.61 -1.41 26.83
C ARG A 203 2.30 -2.18 26.77
N LEU A 204 1.48 -1.96 25.73
CA LEU A 204 0.18 -2.63 25.56
C LEU A 204 0.36 -4.14 25.35
N THR A 205 1.34 -4.54 24.56
CA THR A 205 1.70 -5.95 24.34
C THR A 205 2.07 -6.63 25.67
N ASN A 206 2.88 -5.97 26.48
CA ASN A 206 3.25 -6.48 27.81
C ASN A 206 2.04 -6.57 28.76
N GLN A 207 1.12 -5.61 28.72
CA GLN A 207 -0.12 -5.65 29.50
C GLN A 207 -1.02 -6.82 29.10
N LEU A 208 -1.16 -7.07 27.80
CA LEU A 208 -1.97 -8.16 27.27
C LEU A 208 -1.38 -9.53 27.64
N ASN A 209 -0.07 -9.68 27.52
CA ASN A 209 0.65 -10.88 27.96
C ASN A 209 0.52 -11.11 29.47
N ALA A 210 0.61 -10.05 30.29
CA ALA A 210 0.40 -10.15 31.73
C ALA A 210 -1.04 -10.55 32.09
N ALA A 211 -2.05 -10.03 31.38
CA ALA A 211 -3.45 -10.38 31.57
C ALA A 211 -3.75 -11.84 31.17
N LEU A 212 -3.12 -12.33 30.10
CA LEU A 212 -3.20 -13.73 29.69
C LEU A 212 -2.55 -14.66 30.72
N ALA A 213 -1.39 -14.28 31.27
CA ALA A 213 -0.70 -15.06 32.29
C ALA A 213 -1.46 -15.10 33.65
N ALA A 214 -2.20 -14.03 33.97
CA ALA A 214 -2.98 -13.93 35.21
C ALA A 214 -4.35 -14.63 35.15
N ARG A 215 -4.74 -15.20 33.99
CA ARG A 215 -6.05 -15.83 33.83
C ARG A 215 -6.04 -17.23 34.48
N PRO A 216 -6.83 -17.48 35.55
CA PRO A 216 -6.89 -18.81 36.16
C PRO A 216 -7.55 -19.81 35.20
N VAL A 217 -6.91 -20.96 35.02
CA VAL A 217 -7.44 -22.10 34.25
C VAL A 217 -8.65 -22.66 35.00
N LYS A 218 -9.85 -22.26 34.59
CA LYS A 218 -11.09 -22.83 35.08
C LYS A 218 -11.28 -24.18 34.39
N ALA A 219 -10.93 -25.26 35.08
CA ALA A 219 -11.25 -26.62 34.65
C ALA A 219 -12.78 -26.76 34.56
N VAL A 220 -13.31 -26.81 33.34
CA VAL A 220 -14.73 -27.08 33.09
C VAL A 220 -14.90 -28.58 32.97
N ILE A 221 -15.64 -29.14 33.93
CA ILE A 221 -16.17 -30.51 33.95
C ILE A 221 -17.08 -30.66 32.72
N ALA A 222 -16.79 -31.64 31.87
CA ALA A 222 -17.63 -32.00 30.72
C ALA A 222 -18.91 -32.70 31.21
N PRO A 223 -20.10 -32.38 30.66
CA PRO A 223 -21.29 -33.18 30.89
C PRO A 223 -21.31 -34.41 29.97
N GLU A 224 -21.70 -35.52 30.57
CA GLU A 224 -21.70 -36.88 30.06
C GLU A 224 -22.90 -37.16 29.13
N ALA A 225 -22.57 -37.79 27.99
CA ALA A 225 -23.33 -38.71 27.15
C ALA A 225 -24.65 -38.30 26.46
N ALA A 226 -24.62 -38.37 25.12
CA ALA A 226 -25.39 -39.37 24.38
C ALA A 226 -24.64 -39.78 23.10
N ASP A 227 -24.27 -41.07 23.02
CA ASP A 227 -23.64 -41.72 21.86
C ASP A 227 -24.66 -41.88 20.72
N PRO A 228 -24.26 -41.70 19.43
CA PRO A 228 -23.80 -42.88 18.71
C PRO A 228 -22.61 -42.68 17.73
N ALA A 229 -21.85 -43.77 17.62
CA ALA A 229 -20.99 -44.25 16.53
C ALA A 229 -19.49 -43.81 16.54
N PRO A 230 -18.56 -44.78 16.67
CA PRO A 230 -17.14 -44.50 16.75
C PRO A 230 -16.54 -44.25 15.36
N GLY A 231 -15.84 -43.12 15.22
CA GLY A 231 -14.75 -43.00 14.25
C GLY A 231 -14.79 -41.82 13.28
N HIS A 232 -15.81 -40.97 13.31
CA HIS A 232 -15.78 -39.72 12.54
C HIS A 232 -16.40 -38.59 13.35
N ILE A 233 -15.55 -37.81 14.03
CA ILE A 233 -15.95 -36.49 14.50
C ILE A 233 -16.09 -35.64 13.25
N ASP A 234 -17.33 -35.39 12.84
CA ASP A 234 -17.60 -34.42 11.78
C ASP A 234 -17.12 -33.04 12.28
N ALA A 235 -15.97 -32.62 11.75
CA ALA A 235 -15.33 -31.36 12.13
C ALA A 235 -16.25 -30.17 11.86
N LEU A 236 -17.13 -30.25 10.85
CA LEU A 236 -18.10 -29.20 10.55
C LEU A 236 -19.24 -29.18 11.57
N ALA A 237 -19.73 -30.34 11.99
CA ALA A 237 -20.73 -30.44 13.05
C ALA A 237 -20.18 -29.92 14.39
N LEU A 238 -18.91 -30.24 14.70
CA LEU A 238 -18.24 -29.74 15.90
C LEU A 238 -18.05 -28.22 15.84
N LEU A 239 -17.59 -27.68 14.70
CA LEU A 239 -17.46 -26.24 14.50
C LEU A 239 -18.81 -25.52 14.66
N SER A 240 -19.87 -26.04 14.05
CA SER A 240 -21.22 -25.48 14.19
C SER A 240 -21.69 -25.50 15.65
N ALA A 241 -21.43 -26.59 16.38
CA ALA A 241 -21.80 -26.69 17.79
C ALA A 241 -21.03 -25.68 18.66
N ILE A 242 -19.74 -25.46 18.36
CA ILE A 242 -18.93 -24.44 19.06
C ILE A 242 -19.43 -23.03 18.72
N GLU A 243 -19.71 -22.73 17.46
CA GLU A 243 -20.25 -21.45 17.00
C GLU A 243 -21.58 -21.12 17.67
N ASP A 244 -22.50 -22.09 17.73
CA ASP A 244 -23.79 -21.92 18.39
C ASP A 244 -23.64 -21.73 19.90
N HIS A 245 -22.73 -22.47 20.56
CA HIS A 245 -22.46 -22.32 21.99
C HIS A 245 -21.83 -20.96 22.33
N VAL A 246 -20.87 -20.50 21.54
CA VAL A 246 -20.24 -19.19 21.68
C VAL A 246 -21.25 -18.07 21.44
N SER A 247 -22.12 -18.20 20.45
CA SER A 247 -23.19 -17.24 20.16
C SER A 247 -24.19 -17.10 21.31
N GLN A 248 -24.49 -18.18 22.03
CA GLN A 248 -25.39 -18.17 23.19
C GLN A 248 -24.75 -17.62 24.47
N THR A 249 -23.43 -17.76 24.61
CA THR A 249 -22.69 -17.35 25.81
C THR A 249 -22.17 -15.92 25.74
N LEU A 250 -22.08 -15.34 24.53
CA LEU A 250 -21.70 -13.95 24.35
C LEU A 250 -22.84 -13.00 24.70
N ASP A 251 -22.70 -12.35 25.85
CA ASP A 251 -23.56 -11.24 26.22
C ASP A 251 -23.17 -9.97 25.44
N LEU A 252 -23.83 -9.76 24.31
CA LEU A 252 -23.68 -8.56 23.46
C LEU A 252 -24.16 -7.28 24.15
N SER A 253 -24.71 -7.34 25.37
CA SER A 253 -25.14 -6.18 26.15
C SER A 253 -23.99 -5.28 26.60
N ALA A 254 -22.77 -5.81 26.69
CA ALA A 254 -21.57 -5.08 27.14
C ALA A 254 -20.92 -4.23 26.03
N ILE A 255 -21.26 -4.47 24.76
CA ILE A 255 -20.69 -3.75 23.62
C ILE A 255 -21.48 -2.45 23.42
N HIS A 256 -20.81 -1.30 23.51
CA HIS A 256 -21.41 0.02 23.29
C HIS A 256 -21.86 0.16 21.82
N GLY A 257 -23.07 -0.31 21.53
CA GLY A 257 -23.73 -0.27 20.21
C GLY A 257 -25.16 -0.81 20.23
N THR A 258 -25.80 -0.84 21.42
CA THR A 258 -26.93 -1.72 21.73
C THR A 258 -28.24 -1.42 21.00
N GLN A 259 -28.42 -0.24 20.41
CA GLN A 259 -29.70 0.11 19.79
C GLN A 259 -29.95 -0.64 18.48
N LEU A 260 -28.96 -0.69 17.59
CA LEU A 260 -29.06 -1.42 16.31
C LEU A 260 -29.24 -2.92 16.54
N VAL A 261 -28.47 -3.50 17.47
CA VAL A 261 -28.56 -4.93 17.81
C VAL A 261 -29.93 -5.28 18.40
N LYS A 262 -30.50 -4.40 19.23
CA LYS A 262 -31.86 -4.54 19.78
C LYS A 262 -32.92 -4.43 18.68
N ASP A 263 -32.78 -3.48 17.77
CA ASP A 263 -33.77 -3.26 16.71
C ASP A 263 -33.74 -4.37 15.65
N LEU A 264 -32.56 -4.88 15.29
CA LEU A 264 -32.42 -6.07 14.44
C LEU A 264 -33.01 -7.32 15.12
N ARG A 265 -32.83 -7.49 16.43
CA ARG A 265 -33.45 -8.60 17.17
C ARG A 265 -34.98 -8.50 17.18
N LYS A 266 -35.55 -7.29 17.32
CA LYS A 266 -37.01 -7.07 17.21
C LYS A 266 -37.56 -7.43 15.84
N LEU A 267 -36.75 -7.26 14.79
CA LEU A 267 -37.07 -7.64 13.42
C LEU A 267 -36.87 -9.15 13.14
N GLY A 268 -36.46 -9.93 14.15
CA GLY A 268 -36.30 -11.39 14.05
C GLY A 268 -34.92 -11.85 13.59
N TYR A 269 -33.94 -10.95 13.48
CA TYR A 269 -32.57 -11.34 13.11
C TYR A 269 -31.84 -11.99 14.29
N VAL A 270 -31.16 -13.11 14.01
CA VAL A 270 -30.33 -13.85 14.96
C VAL A 270 -28.86 -13.59 14.64
N PHE A 271 -28.12 -13.08 15.61
CA PHE A 271 -26.67 -12.91 15.48
C PHE A 271 -26.00 -14.25 15.69
N LYS A 272 -25.23 -14.70 14.69
CA LYS A 272 -24.39 -15.89 14.79
C LYS A 272 -22.93 -15.47 14.74
N VAL A 273 -22.15 -16.02 15.65
CA VAL A 273 -20.70 -15.88 15.68
C VAL A 273 -20.11 -16.98 14.81
N ARG A 274 -19.23 -16.58 13.88
CA ARG A 274 -18.47 -17.52 13.05
C ARG A 274 -17.01 -17.55 13.48
N LEU A 275 -16.44 -18.73 13.53
CA LEU A 275 -15.02 -18.91 13.79
C LEU A 275 -14.26 -18.78 12.47
N VAL A 276 -13.34 -17.82 12.40
CA VAL A 276 -12.48 -17.61 11.23
C VAL A 276 -11.07 -18.12 11.55
N PRO A 277 -10.39 -18.84 10.64
CA PRO A 277 -9.01 -19.26 10.83
C PRO A 277 -8.09 -18.06 11.09
N ALA A 278 -7.22 -18.15 12.11
CA ALA A 278 -6.29 -17.09 12.47
C ALA A 278 -5.23 -16.74 11.39
N ALA A 279 -5.17 -17.54 10.31
CA ALA A 279 -4.35 -17.25 9.13
C ALA A 279 -4.93 -16.15 8.22
N MET A 280 -6.10 -15.59 8.55
CA MET A 280 -6.75 -14.48 7.84
C MET A 280 -6.92 -13.24 8.73
N ALA A 281 -5.96 -13.00 9.64
CA ALA A 281 -5.82 -11.74 10.36
C ALA A 281 -4.41 -11.17 10.09
N GLN A 282 -4.16 -10.81 8.83
CA GLN A 282 -3.16 -9.82 8.44
C GLN A 282 -3.85 -8.76 7.60
#